data_AF-A0A8S3Q004-F1
#
_entry.id   AF-A0A8S3Q004-F1
#
_cell.length_a   1.000
_cell.length_b   1.000
_cell.length_c   1.000
_cell.angle_alpha   90.00
_cell.angle_beta   90.00
_cell.angle_gamma   90.00
#
_symmetry.space_group_name_H-M   'P 1'
#
loop_
_entity.id
_entity.type
_entity.pdbx_description
1 polymer ?
#
loop_
_entity_poly.entity_id
_entity_poly.type
_entity_poly.pdbx_seq_one_letter_code
_entity_poly.pdbx_strand_id
1 'polypeptide(L)'
;MYGPFETLPFSSYRVSPLGVAEGKYSKKKRLILDLSAPHQSDIHFSINELIDKDTCSMSYVKIDNAIDIILKYGRHSWLCKYDISNAFKNCPILPSQWPLFCIKWEDKYYFYVRLTFGCRSSPIIFDTLSQAICYIATNNYKVNNILHLLDDFLTIDPPHAEGERSMALMMMIFKRLNVPIAMHKTVGPVTCLEYLGIILDSEKNGSPSTAGKG
;
A
#
# COMPACT_ATOMS: atom_id res chain seq x y z
N MET A 1 14.25 -10.41 -5.20
CA MET A 1 15.54 -10.51 -4.51
C MET A 1 16.41 -11.37 -5.38
N TYR A 2 17.70 -11.04 -5.51
CA TYR A 2 18.67 -11.83 -6.27
C TYR A 2 19.70 -12.41 -5.32
N GLY A 3 20.17 -13.61 -5.65
CA GLY A 3 21.09 -14.43 -4.87
C GLY A 3 20.65 -15.91 -4.89
N PRO A 4 21.34 -16.80 -4.17
CA PRO A 4 22.51 -16.51 -3.32
C PRO A 4 23.77 -16.16 -4.12
N PHE A 5 24.63 -15.32 -3.53
CA PHE A 5 25.96 -15.03 -4.03
C PHE A 5 27.01 -15.34 -2.96
N GLU A 6 28.18 -15.85 -3.36
CA GLU A 6 29.37 -15.89 -2.48
C GLU A 6 29.93 -14.48 -2.24
N THR A 7 29.94 -13.68 -3.30
CA THR A 7 30.34 -12.28 -3.29
C THR A 7 29.39 -11.47 -4.17
N LEU A 8 28.99 -10.29 -3.70
CA LEU A 8 28.07 -9.44 -4.46
C LEU A 8 28.74 -8.87 -5.72
N PRO A 9 28.00 -8.71 -6.83
CA PRO A 9 28.52 -8.15 -8.07
C PRO A 9 28.61 -6.61 -8.03
N PHE A 10 28.98 -6.04 -6.88
CA PHE A 10 29.09 -4.59 -6.66
C PHE A 10 30.46 -4.26 -6.08
N SER A 11 31.07 -3.18 -6.56
CA SER A 11 32.36 -2.70 -6.04
C SER A 11 32.27 -2.10 -4.63
N SER A 12 31.13 -1.47 -4.31
CA SER A 12 30.80 -0.94 -2.99
C SER A 12 29.32 -1.21 -2.71
N TYR A 13 29.02 -1.72 -1.53
CA TYR A 13 27.67 -2.09 -1.12
C TYR A 13 27.51 -2.02 0.40
N ARG A 14 26.25 -1.96 0.85
CA ARG A 14 25.89 -1.98 2.26
C ARG A 14 25.07 -3.21 2.58
N VAL A 15 25.48 -3.93 3.61
CA VAL A 15 24.74 -5.08 4.15
C VAL A 15 23.99 -4.62 5.38
N SER A 16 22.66 -4.71 5.33
CA SER A 16 21.79 -4.39 6.45
C SER A 16 21.28 -5.64 7.16
N PRO A 17 21.05 -5.58 8.49
CA PRO A 17 20.41 -6.67 9.22
C PRO A 17 19.00 -6.96 8.72
N LEU A 18 18.56 -8.20 8.92
CA LEU A 18 17.20 -8.63 8.70
C LEU A 18 16.46 -8.77 10.03
N GLY A 19 15.27 -8.19 10.10
CA GLY A 19 14.32 -8.36 11.21
C GLY A 19 13.05 -9.04 10.75
N VAL A 20 12.28 -9.58 11.70
CA VAL A 20 10.92 -10.07 11.45
C VAL A 20 9.97 -9.27 12.34
N ALA A 21 9.00 -8.63 11.71
CA ALA A 21 7.89 -8.01 12.43
C ALA A 21 6.62 -8.85 12.29
N GLU A 22 5.87 -8.96 13.37
CA GLU A 22 4.55 -9.59 13.36
C GLU A 22 3.47 -8.53 13.30
N GLY A 23 2.53 -8.69 12.36
CA GLY A 23 1.36 -7.83 12.29
C GLY A 23 0.48 -8.01 13.53
N LYS A 24 0.21 -6.93 14.26
CA LYS A 24 -0.54 -6.91 15.53
C LYS A 24 -1.85 -7.71 15.51
N TYR A 25 -2.56 -7.71 14.39
CA TYR A 25 -3.87 -8.38 14.24
C TYR A 25 -3.82 -9.65 13.39
N SER A 26 -2.99 -9.69 12.35
CA SER A 26 -2.94 -10.83 11.42
C SER A 26 -1.98 -11.94 11.88
N LYS A 27 -1.12 -11.68 12.88
CA LYS A 27 0.04 -12.52 13.25
C LYS A 27 0.97 -12.87 12.07
N LYS A 28 0.80 -12.20 10.92
CA LYS A 28 1.60 -12.46 9.73
C LYS A 28 2.99 -11.89 9.95
N LYS A 29 3.99 -12.78 9.89
CA LYS A 29 5.41 -12.42 9.90
C LYS A 29 5.78 -11.73 8.59
N ARG A 30 6.41 -10.56 8.69
CA ARG A 30 6.96 -9.81 7.56
C ARG A 30 8.45 -9.63 7.80
N LEU A 31 9.23 -10.00 6.80
CA LEU A 31 10.66 -9.71 6.78
C LEU A 31 10.84 -8.20 6.57
N ILE A 32 11.65 -7.60 7.43
CA ILE A 32 12.01 -6.17 7.40
C ILE A 32 13.51 -6.07 7.18
N LEU A 33 13.90 -5.22 6.23
CA LEU A 33 15.29 -4.84 6.05
C LEU A 33 15.56 -3.65 6.98
N ASP A 34 16.44 -3.83 7.97
CA ASP A 34 16.76 -2.78 8.91
C ASP A 34 17.72 -1.75 8.29
N LEU A 35 17.13 -0.83 7.51
CA LEU A 35 17.83 0.28 6.87
C LEU A 35 18.08 1.46 7.82
N SER A 36 17.64 1.33 9.07
CA SER A 36 17.99 2.24 10.17
C SER A 36 19.25 1.79 10.91
N ALA A 37 19.81 0.61 10.60
CA ALA A 37 21.06 0.16 11.16
C ALA A 37 22.29 0.84 10.53
N PRO A 38 23.34 1.16 11.30
CA PRO A 38 23.39 1.06 12.75
C PRO A 38 22.52 2.12 13.41
N HIS A 39 21.84 1.75 14.49
CA HIS A 39 21.03 2.69 15.27
C HIS A 39 21.96 3.53 16.14
N GLN A 40 21.76 4.85 16.19
CA GLN A 40 22.47 5.76 17.11
C GLN A 40 24.00 5.71 16.96
N SER A 41 24.49 5.76 15.72
CA SER A 41 25.92 5.75 15.41
C SER A 41 26.39 7.15 15.03
N ASP A 42 27.35 7.69 15.78
CA ASP A 42 27.97 9.00 15.46
C ASP A 42 28.98 8.93 14.32
N ILE A 43 29.33 7.71 13.88
CA ILE A 43 30.42 7.46 12.91
C ILE A 43 29.86 7.11 11.52
N HIS A 44 28.71 6.44 11.47
CA HIS A 44 28.14 5.91 10.25
C HIS A 44 26.64 6.14 10.21
N PHE A 45 26.19 7.01 9.29
CA PHE A 45 24.77 7.21 9.03
C PHE A 45 24.11 5.94 8.50
N SER A 46 22.88 5.66 8.94
CA SER A 46 22.01 4.65 8.36
C SER A 46 21.45 5.10 7.00
N ILE A 47 20.95 4.16 6.18
CA ILE A 47 20.35 4.54 4.89
C ILE A 47 19.12 5.43 5.10
N ASN A 48 18.32 5.14 6.13
CA ASN A 48 17.13 5.93 6.45
C ASN A 48 17.43 7.32 7.02
N GLU A 49 18.63 7.57 7.55
CA GLU A 49 19.08 8.91 7.98
C GLU A 49 19.51 9.78 6.81
N LEU A 50 19.96 9.17 5.71
CA LEU A 50 20.32 9.86 4.47
C LEU A 50 19.10 10.25 3.63
N ILE A 51 17.91 9.77 3.99
CA ILE A 51 16.65 10.10 3.32
C ILE A 51 16.00 11.25 4.07
N ASP A 52 15.79 12.35 3.36
CA ASP A 52 15.09 13.50 3.91
C ASP A 52 13.68 13.14 4.43
N LYS A 53 13.37 13.63 5.62
CA LYS A 53 12.12 13.31 6.31
C LYS A 53 10.94 14.08 5.74
N ASP A 54 11.18 15.31 5.30
CA ASP A 54 10.11 16.23 4.88
C ASP A 54 9.52 15.78 3.54
N THR A 55 10.36 15.30 2.64
CA THR A 55 9.97 14.67 1.37
C THR A 55 9.23 13.32 1.52
N CYS A 56 9.26 12.69 2.70
CA CYS A 56 8.58 11.42 2.97
C CYS A 56 7.30 11.57 3.81
N SER A 57 6.78 12.80 3.98
CA SER A 57 5.52 13.03 4.68
C SER A 57 4.32 12.65 3.81
N MET A 58 3.39 11.88 4.37
CA MET A 58 2.15 11.46 3.69
C MET A 58 0.94 12.02 4.44
N SER A 59 0.00 12.60 3.70
CA SER A 59 -1.32 12.95 4.21
C SER A 59 -2.27 11.78 3.94
N TYR A 60 -2.66 11.06 4.99
CA TYR A 60 -3.53 9.92 4.84
C TYR A 60 -4.98 10.34 4.61
N VAL A 61 -5.65 9.67 3.66
CA VAL A 61 -7.10 9.78 3.51
C VAL A 61 -7.76 9.33 4.82
N LYS A 62 -8.61 10.21 5.36
CA LYS A 62 -9.37 9.91 6.57
C LYS A 62 -10.62 9.12 6.22
N ILE A 63 -11.02 8.23 7.12
CA ILE A 63 -12.30 7.51 7.03
C ILE A 63 -13.47 8.51 6.98
N ASP A 64 -13.32 9.68 7.62
CA ASP A 64 -14.26 10.80 7.54
C ASP A 64 -14.61 11.17 6.10
N ASN A 65 -13.64 11.15 5.17
CA ASN A 65 -13.91 11.45 3.76
C ASN A 65 -14.86 10.42 3.14
N ALA A 66 -14.72 9.14 3.49
CA ALA A 66 -15.62 8.08 3.02
C ALA A 66 -17.04 8.28 3.58
N ILE A 67 -17.13 8.63 4.86
CA ILE A 67 -18.40 8.92 5.54
C ILE A 67 -19.09 10.11 4.87
N ASP A 68 -18.37 11.20 4.61
CA ASP A 68 -18.91 12.40 3.96
C ASP A 68 -19.48 12.09 2.56
N ILE A 69 -18.81 11.24 1.79
CA ILE A 69 -19.29 10.82 0.47
C ILE A 69 -20.55 9.96 0.59
N ILE A 70 -20.58 9.00 1.53
CA ILE A 70 -21.76 8.16 1.78
C ILE A 70 -22.95 9.02 2.23
N LEU A 71 -22.73 9.97 3.14
CA LEU A 71 -23.76 10.90 3.59
C LEU A 71 -24.29 11.78 2.44
N LYS A 72 -23.39 12.22 1.55
CA LYS A 72 -23.76 13.02 0.37
C LYS A 72 -24.62 12.24 -0.64
N TYR A 73 -24.29 10.96 -0.88
CA TYR A 73 -25.06 10.11 -1.80
C TYR A 73 -26.29 9.49 -1.17
N GLY A 74 -26.30 9.40 0.14
CA GLY A 74 -27.42 8.89 0.92
C GLY A 74 -27.49 7.37 0.89
N ARG A 75 -28.66 6.88 1.30
CA ARG A 75 -28.91 5.46 1.52
C ARG A 75 -28.75 4.66 0.23
N HIS A 76 -28.23 3.43 0.35
CA HIS A 76 -27.99 2.49 -0.75
C HIS A 76 -26.85 2.90 -1.70
N SER A 77 -25.87 3.64 -1.19
CA SER A 77 -24.65 3.94 -1.95
C SER A 77 -23.84 2.67 -2.18
N TRP A 78 -23.32 2.49 -3.39
CA TRP A 78 -22.52 1.31 -3.73
C TRP A 78 -21.07 1.49 -3.29
N LEU A 79 -20.54 0.50 -2.59
CA LEU A 79 -19.18 0.45 -2.09
C LEU A 79 -18.43 -0.69 -2.78
N CYS A 80 -17.23 -0.40 -3.30
CA CYS A 80 -16.31 -1.44 -3.76
C CYS A 80 -14.92 -1.19 -3.18
N LYS A 81 -14.30 -2.26 -2.66
CA LYS A 81 -12.99 -2.27 -2.06
C LYS A 81 -12.02 -3.11 -2.89
N TYR A 82 -10.78 -2.64 -3.00
CA TYR A 82 -9.70 -3.29 -3.72
C TYR A 82 -8.43 -3.24 -2.89
N ASP A 83 -7.60 -4.29 -2.99
CA ASP A 83 -6.32 -4.41 -2.26
C ASP A 83 -5.23 -4.83 -3.25
N ILE A 84 -4.16 -4.04 -3.40
CA ILE A 84 -3.04 -4.39 -4.26
C ILE A 84 -2.23 -5.52 -3.62
N SER A 85 -2.08 -6.62 -4.36
CA SER A 85 -1.26 -7.75 -3.91
C SER A 85 0.21 -7.38 -3.87
N ASN A 86 0.89 -7.79 -2.80
CA ASN A 86 2.34 -7.64 -2.66
C ASN A 86 2.86 -6.18 -2.75
N ALA A 87 2.02 -5.17 -2.53
CA ALA A 87 2.33 -3.72 -2.45
C ALA A 87 3.74 -3.31 -2.90
N PHE A 88 4.68 -3.07 -1.97
CA PHE A 88 6.04 -2.59 -2.25
C PHE A 88 6.81 -3.42 -3.29
N LYS A 89 6.56 -4.72 -3.39
CA LYS A 89 7.23 -5.58 -4.37
C LYS A 89 6.86 -5.24 -5.82
N ASN A 90 5.78 -4.50 -6.05
CA ASN A 90 5.38 -4.04 -7.37
C ASN A 90 6.30 -2.93 -7.90
N CYS A 91 6.90 -2.12 -7.02
CA CYS A 91 7.74 -1.00 -7.42
C CYS A 91 9.22 -1.42 -7.48
N PRO A 92 9.90 -1.26 -8.64
CA PRO A 92 11.33 -1.53 -8.75
C PRO A 92 12.17 -0.47 -8.03
N ILE A 93 13.30 -0.90 -7.49
CA ILE A 93 14.39 -0.02 -7.05
C ILE A 93 15.27 0.26 -8.26
N LEU A 94 15.73 1.50 -8.39
CA LEU A 94 16.66 1.89 -9.45
C LEU A 94 17.93 1.02 -9.38
N PRO A 95 18.45 0.47 -10.50
CA PRO A 95 19.59 -0.44 -10.46
C PRO A 95 20.85 0.11 -9.78
N SER A 96 21.11 1.41 -9.91
CA SER A 96 22.23 2.07 -9.22
C SER A 96 22.10 2.10 -7.70
N GLN A 97 20.91 1.87 -7.15
CA GLN A 97 20.65 1.84 -5.71
C GLN A 97 20.61 0.43 -5.13
N TRP A 98 20.58 -0.63 -5.96
CA TRP A 98 20.62 -2.01 -5.48
C TRP A 98 21.75 -2.31 -4.48
N PRO A 99 22.98 -1.76 -4.61
CA PRO A 99 24.05 -1.98 -3.64
C PRO A 99 23.71 -1.49 -2.21
N LEU A 100 22.73 -0.62 -2.04
CA LEU A 100 22.29 -0.10 -0.74
C LEU A 100 21.27 -1.02 -0.04
N PHE A 101 20.74 -2.02 -0.73
CA PHE A 101 19.70 -2.92 -0.25
C PHE A 101 20.18 -4.37 -0.19
N CYS A 102 21.41 -4.58 0.30
CA CYS A 102 21.99 -5.91 0.42
C CYS A 102 21.76 -6.51 1.82
N ILE A 103 21.73 -7.84 1.86
CA ILE A 103 21.62 -8.63 3.09
C ILE A 103 22.63 -9.78 3.05
N LYS A 104 22.94 -10.32 4.22
CA LYS A 104 23.70 -11.56 4.38
C LYS A 104 22.86 -12.54 5.22
N TRP A 105 22.67 -13.75 4.71
CA TRP A 105 21.94 -14.83 5.38
C TRP A 105 22.67 -16.15 5.14
N GLU A 106 22.94 -16.92 6.21
CA GLU A 106 23.68 -18.20 6.15
C GLU A 106 24.96 -18.10 5.31
N ASP A 107 25.76 -17.08 5.58
CA ASP A 107 26.99 -16.77 4.86
C ASP A 107 26.89 -16.49 3.35
N LYS A 108 25.67 -16.38 2.81
CA LYS A 108 25.40 -15.97 1.44
C LYS A 108 24.86 -14.55 1.39
N TYR A 109 25.18 -13.86 0.30
CA TYR A 109 24.71 -12.51 0.05
C TYR A 109 23.51 -12.49 -0.88
N TYR A 110 22.64 -11.53 -0.66
CA TYR A 110 21.49 -11.24 -1.51
C TYR A 110 21.28 -9.73 -1.60
N PHE A 111 20.52 -9.29 -2.60
CA PHE A 111 20.07 -7.89 -2.68
C PHE A 111 18.63 -7.77 -3.19
N TYR A 112 17.95 -6.73 -2.73
CA TYR A 112 16.61 -6.40 -3.18
C TYR A 112 16.63 -5.51 -4.44
N VAL A 113 15.67 -5.75 -5.32
CA VAL A 113 15.47 -4.98 -6.56
C VAL A 113 14.08 -4.35 -6.64
N ARG A 114 13.28 -4.52 -5.59
CA ARG A 114 11.94 -3.97 -5.41
C ARG A 114 11.87 -3.36 -4.02
N LEU A 115 11.00 -2.38 -3.81
CA LEU A 115 10.87 -1.69 -2.53
C LEU A 115 10.67 -2.68 -1.37
N THR A 116 11.22 -2.34 -0.22
CA THR A 116 11.27 -3.21 0.96
C THR A 116 10.61 -2.56 2.16
N PHE A 117 10.05 -3.39 3.05
CA PHE A 117 9.74 -2.93 4.40
C PHE A 117 11.03 -2.52 5.12
N GLY A 118 10.95 -1.43 5.88
CA GLY A 118 12.07 -0.86 6.62
C GLY A 118 12.78 0.30 5.92
N CYS A 119 12.49 0.57 4.65
CA CYS A 119 12.97 1.76 3.95
C CYS A 119 12.02 2.95 4.16
N ARG A 120 12.56 4.10 4.58
CA ARG A 120 11.78 5.33 4.86
C ARG A 120 10.98 5.81 3.65
N SER A 121 11.56 5.77 2.45
CA SER A 121 10.91 6.28 1.23
C SER A 121 9.99 5.27 0.54
N SER A 122 10.01 3.99 0.93
CA SER A 122 9.19 2.97 0.26
C SER A 122 7.68 3.24 0.31
N PRO A 123 7.09 3.67 1.45
CA PRO A 123 5.67 4.01 1.50
C PRO A 123 5.28 5.14 0.54
N ILE A 124 5.99 6.27 0.54
CA ILE A 124 5.66 7.42 -0.31
C ILE A 124 5.86 7.13 -1.80
N ILE A 125 6.91 6.39 -2.16
CA ILE A 125 7.14 5.97 -3.56
C ILE A 125 6.01 5.06 -4.02
N PHE A 126 5.57 4.13 -3.17
CA PHE A 126 4.43 3.27 -3.50
C PHE A 126 3.12 4.06 -3.55
N ASP A 127 2.90 5.00 -2.64
CA ASP A 127 1.71 5.85 -2.64
C ASP A 127 1.59 6.67 -3.94
N THR A 128 2.71 7.09 -4.52
CA THR A 128 2.73 7.77 -5.83
C THR A 128 2.11 6.90 -6.94
N LEU A 129 2.31 5.57 -6.91
CA LEU A 129 1.64 4.64 -7.83
C LEU A 129 0.13 4.62 -7.58
N SER A 130 -0.30 4.57 -6.32
CA SER A 130 -1.71 4.57 -5.96
C SER A 130 -2.42 5.87 -6.33
N GLN A 131 -1.78 7.01 -6.12
CA GLN A 131 -2.24 8.32 -6.57
C GLN A 131 -2.37 8.37 -8.10
N ALA A 132 -1.39 7.83 -8.84
CA ALA A 132 -1.46 7.77 -10.31
C ALA A 132 -2.64 6.91 -10.80
N ILE A 133 -2.91 5.78 -10.14
CA ILE A 133 -4.08 4.93 -10.45
C ILE A 133 -5.38 5.71 -10.22
N CYS A 134 -5.51 6.40 -9.08
CA CYS A 134 -6.67 7.25 -8.79
C CYS A 134 -6.83 8.36 -9.84
N TYR A 135 -5.72 9.04 -10.19
CA TYR A 135 -5.71 10.07 -11.22
C TYR A 135 -6.22 9.55 -12.57
N ILE A 136 -5.72 8.39 -13.01
CA ILE A 136 -6.15 7.77 -14.29
C ILE A 136 -7.64 7.43 -14.23
N ALA A 137 -8.09 6.80 -13.15
CA ALA A 137 -9.48 6.38 -12.99
C ALA A 137 -10.45 7.57 -13.00
N THR A 138 -10.12 8.65 -12.28
CA THR A 138 -10.94 9.86 -12.24
C THR A 138 -10.91 10.63 -13.57
N ASN A 139 -9.73 10.89 -14.12
CA ASN A 139 -9.61 11.78 -15.27
C ASN A 139 -10.04 11.11 -16.59
N ASN A 140 -9.67 9.85 -16.78
CA ASN A 140 -9.87 9.15 -18.06
C ASN A 140 -11.16 8.30 -18.08
N TYR A 141 -11.63 7.83 -16.93
CA TYR A 141 -12.76 6.90 -16.84
C TYR A 141 -13.94 7.42 -16.01
N LYS A 142 -13.81 8.61 -15.41
CA LYS A 142 -14.86 9.29 -14.61
C LYS A 142 -15.32 8.49 -13.39
N VAL A 143 -14.41 7.75 -12.78
CA VAL A 143 -14.62 7.16 -11.46
C VAL A 143 -14.32 8.26 -10.43
N ASN A 144 -15.36 8.92 -9.92
CA ASN A 144 -15.21 10.23 -9.27
C ASN A 144 -14.88 10.17 -7.78
N ASN A 145 -15.40 9.18 -7.03
CA ASN A 145 -15.12 9.07 -5.59
C ASN A 145 -14.29 7.82 -5.33
N ILE A 146 -12.99 8.00 -5.51
CA ILE A 146 -11.98 6.99 -5.21
C ILE A 146 -11.17 7.49 -4.03
N LEU A 147 -11.12 6.68 -2.99
CA LEU A 147 -10.27 6.87 -1.84
C LEU A 147 -9.21 5.79 -1.87
N HIS A 148 -8.01 6.10 -1.38
CA HIS A 148 -6.97 5.11 -1.19
C HIS A 148 -6.17 5.39 0.08
N LEU A 149 -5.61 4.33 0.64
CA LEU A 149 -4.55 4.37 1.63
C LEU A 149 -3.51 3.32 1.23
N LEU A 150 -2.37 3.76 0.68
CA LEU A 150 -1.37 2.85 0.13
C LEU A 150 -2.00 1.83 -0.84
N ASP A 151 -2.06 0.55 -0.47
CA ASP A 151 -2.56 -0.56 -1.27
C ASP A 151 -4.07 -0.80 -1.17
N ASP A 152 -4.75 -0.19 -0.19
CA ASP A 152 -6.20 -0.28 0.00
C ASP A 152 -6.92 0.84 -0.79
N PHE A 153 -7.91 0.47 -1.61
CA PHE A 153 -8.73 1.41 -2.38
C PHE A 153 -10.21 1.20 -2.06
N LEU A 154 -10.97 2.27 -2.14
CA LEU A 154 -12.43 2.29 -1.98
C LEU A 154 -13.05 3.18 -3.06
N THR A 155 -13.98 2.64 -3.83
CA THR A 155 -14.87 3.44 -4.69
C THR A 155 -16.26 3.52 -4.07
N ILE A 156 -16.86 4.70 -4.15
CA ILE A 156 -18.22 4.97 -3.67
C ILE A 156 -19.03 5.59 -4.80
N ASP A 157 -20.13 4.93 -5.16
CA ASP A 157 -21.03 5.37 -6.22
C ASP A 157 -22.43 5.64 -5.66
N PRO A 158 -23.19 6.58 -6.26
CA PRO A 158 -24.52 6.88 -5.78
C PRO A 158 -25.50 5.73 -6.07
N PRO A 159 -26.64 5.66 -5.35
CA PRO A 159 -27.59 4.55 -5.46
C PRO A 159 -28.15 4.32 -6.87
N HIS A 160 -28.29 5.39 -7.64
CA HIS A 160 -28.81 5.38 -9.00
C HIS A 160 -27.74 5.04 -10.06
N ALA A 161 -26.47 4.94 -9.66
CA ALA A 161 -25.42 4.48 -10.56
C ALA A 161 -25.42 2.95 -10.65
N GLU A 162 -24.89 2.45 -11.76
CA GLU A 162 -24.55 1.04 -11.91
C GLU A 162 -23.31 0.75 -11.05
N GLY A 163 -23.49 0.22 -9.83
CA GLY A 163 -22.38 -0.07 -8.91
C GLY A 163 -21.30 -0.99 -9.51
N GLU A 164 -21.68 -1.84 -10.47
CA GLU A 164 -20.75 -2.70 -11.21
C GLU A 164 -19.81 -1.92 -12.13
N ARG A 165 -20.20 -0.73 -12.60
CA ARG A 165 -19.43 0.07 -13.56
C ARG A 165 -18.07 0.46 -12.99
N SER A 166 -18.03 1.07 -11.81
CA SER A 166 -16.79 1.50 -11.18
C SER A 166 -15.90 0.31 -10.86
N MET A 167 -16.49 -0.79 -10.40
CA MET A 167 -15.75 -2.04 -10.18
C MET A 167 -15.11 -2.55 -11.47
N ALA A 168 -15.87 -2.69 -12.55
CA ALA A 168 -15.36 -3.14 -13.84
C ALA A 168 -14.25 -2.22 -14.37
N LEU A 169 -14.42 -0.90 -14.27
CA LEU A 169 -13.42 0.09 -14.68
C LEU A 169 -12.14 -0.01 -13.86
N MET A 170 -12.23 -0.09 -12.53
CA MET A 170 -11.07 -0.25 -11.66
C MET A 170 -10.32 -1.55 -11.96
N MET A 171 -11.04 -2.68 -12.05
CA MET A 171 -10.47 -3.98 -12.41
C MET A 171 -9.75 -3.94 -13.76
N MET A 172 -10.35 -3.28 -14.76
CA MET A 172 -9.72 -3.06 -16.06
C MET A 172 -8.46 -2.20 -15.94
N ILE A 173 -8.49 -1.09 -15.19
CA ILE A 173 -7.32 -0.20 -15.02
C ILE A 173 -6.15 -0.96 -14.39
N PHE A 174 -6.38 -1.65 -13.27
CA PHE A 174 -5.35 -2.46 -12.61
C PHE A 174 -4.77 -3.51 -13.56
N LYS A 175 -5.62 -4.22 -14.32
CA LYS A 175 -5.19 -5.18 -15.34
C LYS A 175 -4.34 -4.54 -16.43
N ARG A 176 -4.75 -3.39 -16.97
CA ARG A 176 -4.02 -2.69 -18.04
C ARG A 176 -2.67 -2.13 -17.56
N LEU A 177 -2.59 -1.70 -16.30
CA LEU A 177 -1.35 -1.23 -15.68
C LEU A 177 -0.48 -2.37 -15.17
N ASN A 178 -0.91 -3.63 -15.33
CA ASN A 178 -0.24 -4.82 -14.81
C ASN A 178 0.01 -4.75 -13.29
N VAL A 179 -0.93 -4.16 -12.56
CA VAL A 179 -0.93 -4.06 -11.09
C VAL A 179 -1.76 -5.22 -10.53
N PRO A 180 -1.15 -6.15 -9.77
CA PRO A 180 -1.85 -7.32 -9.27
C PRO A 180 -2.77 -6.96 -8.10
N ILE A 181 -4.00 -7.49 -8.13
CA ILE A 181 -5.00 -7.30 -7.06
C ILE A 181 -5.14 -8.59 -6.25
N ALA A 182 -5.30 -8.46 -4.94
CA ALA A 182 -5.69 -9.55 -4.06
C ALA A 182 -7.20 -9.85 -4.25
N MET A 183 -7.55 -10.67 -5.24
CA MET A 183 -8.95 -11.00 -5.57
C MET A 183 -9.78 -11.49 -4.37
N HIS A 184 -9.17 -12.24 -3.44
CA HIS A 184 -9.83 -12.73 -2.23
C HIS A 184 -10.18 -11.65 -1.20
N LYS A 185 -9.66 -10.42 -1.38
CA LYS A 185 -9.97 -9.25 -0.57
C LYS A 185 -10.75 -8.18 -1.34
N THR A 186 -10.92 -8.35 -2.64
CA THR A 186 -11.76 -7.48 -3.45
C THR A 186 -13.21 -7.76 -3.09
N VAL A 187 -13.94 -6.72 -2.71
CA VAL A 187 -15.33 -6.82 -2.25
C VAL A 187 -16.14 -5.74 -2.95
N GLY A 188 -17.36 -6.06 -3.37
CA GLY A 188 -18.26 -5.11 -4.01
C GLY A 188 -18.80 -5.63 -5.34
N PRO A 189 -19.75 -4.91 -5.95
CA PRO A 189 -20.49 -3.79 -5.33
C PRO A 189 -21.40 -4.28 -4.20
N VAL A 190 -21.33 -3.61 -3.04
CA VAL A 190 -22.14 -3.91 -1.85
C VAL A 190 -22.50 -2.61 -1.13
N THR A 191 -23.52 -2.63 -0.28
CA THR A 191 -23.91 -1.46 0.52
C THR A 191 -23.27 -1.44 1.91
N CYS A 192 -22.54 -2.50 2.29
CA CYS A 192 -21.85 -2.61 3.57
C CYS A 192 -20.52 -3.38 3.41
N LEU A 193 -19.39 -2.82 3.84
CA LEU A 193 -18.08 -3.48 3.83
C LEU A 193 -17.12 -2.92 4.88
N GLU A 194 -16.06 -3.67 5.22
CA GLU A 194 -14.98 -3.20 6.08
C GLU A 194 -13.88 -2.49 5.27
N TYR A 195 -13.59 -1.23 5.61
CA TYR A 195 -12.49 -0.45 5.05
C TYR A 195 -11.64 0.13 6.19
N LEU A 196 -10.33 -0.12 6.16
CA LEU A 196 -9.37 0.35 7.18
C LEU A 196 -9.73 -0.02 8.63
N GLY A 197 -10.36 -1.19 8.84
CA GLY A 197 -10.77 -1.67 10.16
C GLY A 197 -12.10 -1.10 10.65
N ILE A 198 -12.83 -0.34 9.82
CA ILE A 198 -14.14 0.22 10.15
C ILE A 198 -15.18 -0.31 9.17
N ILE A 199 -16.35 -0.69 9.69
CA ILE A 199 -17.50 -1.08 8.88
C ILE A 199 -18.17 0.19 8.35
N LEU A 200 -18.20 0.30 7.02
CA LEU A 200 -18.97 1.30 6.30
C LEU A 200 -20.29 0.66 5.89
N ASP A 201 -21.41 1.26 6.30
CA ASP A 201 -22.76 0.77 6.06
C ASP A 201 -23.61 1.93 5.51
N SER A 202 -24.06 1.79 4.25
CA SER A 202 -24.90 2.76 3.57
C SER A 202 -26.40 2.42 3.63
N GLU A 203 -26.79 1.31 4.26
CA GLU A 203 -28.20 0.95 4.48
C GLU A 203 -28.78 1.66 5.70
N LYS A 204 -27.96 1.86 6.72
CA LYS A 204 -28.34 2.52 7.97
C LYS A 204 -28.05 4.02 7.85
N ASN A 205 -28.99 4.85 8.31
CA ASN A 205 -28.80 6.30 8.36
C ASN A 205 -27.54 6.66 9.18
N GLY A 206 -26.43 6.94 8.50
CA GLY A 206 -25.37 7.86 8.90
C GLY A 206 -24.88 7.86 10.35
N SER A 207 -24.76 6.71 11.01
CA SER A 207 -24.12 6.64 12.33
C SER A 207 -23.22 5.40 12.43
N PRO A 208 -21.90 5.58 12.67
CA PRO A 208 -20.96 4.47 12.75
C PRO A 208 -21.27 3.62 13.98
N SER A 209 -21.66 2.36 13.76
CA SER A 209 -21.72 1.37 14.83
C SER A 209 -20.32 0.84 15.10
N THR A 210 -19.79 1.10 16.31
CA THR A 210 -18.60 0.40 16.81
C THR A 210 -18.90 -1.10 16.86
N ALA A 211 -18.02 -1.90 16.26
CA ALA A 211 -18.11 -3.35 16.36
C ALA A 211 -17.93 -3.76 17.83
N GLY A 212 -19.03 -4.11 18.49
CA GLY A 212 -19.02 -4.73 19.81
C GLY A 212 -18.30 -6.07 19.71
N LYS A 213 -17.25 -6.23 20.51
CA LYS A 213 -16.66 -7.53 20.81
C LYS A 213 -17.71 -8.35 21.56
N GLY A 214 -18.18 -9.42 20.92
CA GLY A 214 -18.82 -10.57 21.55
C GLY A 214 -17.91 -11.77 21.39
#